data_AF-A0A4Y9PCR8-F1
#
_entry.id   AF-A0A4Y9PCR8-F1
#
_cell.length_a   1.000
_cell.length_b   1.000
_cell.length_c   1.000
_cell.angle_alpha   90.00
_cell.angle_beta   90.00
_cell.angle_gamma   90.00
#
_symmetry.space_group_name_H-M   'P 1'
#
loop_
_entity.id
_entity.type
_entity.pdbx_description
1 polymer ?
#
loop_
_entity_poly.entity_id
_entity_poly.type
_entity_poly.pdbx_seq_one_letter_code
_entity_poly.pdbx_strand_id
1 'polypeptide(L)'
;MGAPPPVEPCSLLGDEEMAGILSEQLPADEGAVTVTSESSSLGGGGTCTYSWTRDTWGEGSGKEFTITLMSPTDLTYSAAIGERTPIEGVGDEAFVTSENYFARVGDVVVHLVNLQETPEASVAVLTAAAGKL
;
A
#
# COMPACT_ATOMS: atom_id res chain seq x y z
N MET A 1 5.26 0.69 -29.66
CA MET A 1 5.03 0.06 -28.35
C MET A 1 5.18 1.16 -27.32
N GLY A 2 4.10 1.86 -26.99
CA GLY A 2 4.13 2.90 -25.96
C GLY A 2 4.07 2.19 -24.62
N ALA A 3 5.12 2.32 -23.81
CA ALA A 3 5.06 1.90 -22.41
C ALA A 3 3.86 2.63 -21.76
N PRO A 4 3.05 1.96 -20.93
CA PRO A 4 2.09 2.68 -20.12
C PRO A 4 2.83 3.77 -19.33
N PRO A 5 2.23 4.95 -19.11
CA PRO A 5 2.87 5.99 -18.33
C PRO A 5 3.35 5.39 -17.00
N PRO A 6 4.58 5.68 -16.55
CA PRO A 6 5.12 5.12 -15.32
C PRO A 6 4.38 5.77 -14.16
N VAL A 7 3.23 5.21 -13.77
CA VAL A 7 2.55 5.66 -12.57
C VAL A 7 3.49 5.35 -11.42
N GLU A 8 4.01 6.39 -10.79
CA GLU A 8 4.92 6.21 -9.66
C GLU A 8 4.08 5.89 -8.42
N PRO A 9 4.40 4.82 -7.67
CA PRO A 9 3.62 4.42 -6.50
C PRO A 9 3.53 5.53 -5.45
N CYS A 10 4.61 6.31 -5.25
CA CYS A 10 4.59 7.44 -4.31
C CYS A 10 3.74 8.61 -4.79
N SER A 11 3.40 8.66 -6.08
CA SER A 11 2.48 9.68 -6.61
C SER A 11 1.00 9.30 -6.42
N LEU A 12 0.70 8.05 -6.04
CA LEU A 12 -0.68 7.63 -5.76
C LEU A 12 -1.19 8.26 -4.47
N LEU A 13 -0.40 8.13 -3.40
CA LEU A 13 -0.72 8.60 -2.06
C LEU A 13 0.42 9.46 -1.55
N GLY A 14 0.16 10.75 -1.41
CA GLY A 14 1.10 11.67 -0.77
C GLY A 14 1.17 11.43 0.74
N ASP A 15 2.25 11.89 1.35
CA ASP A 15 2.54 11.69 2.78
C ASP A 15 1.40 12.20 3.69
N GLU A 16 0.80 13.35 3.37
CA GLU A 16 -0.31 13.91 4.15
C GLU A 16 -1.60 13.07 4.06
N GLU A 17 -1.92 12.56 2.87
CA GLU A 17 -3.09 11.70 2.68
C GLU A 17 -2.90 10.36 3.40
N MET A 18 -1.67 9.84 3.36
CA MET A 18 -1.28 8.64 4.09
C MET A 18 -1.34 8.84 5.60
N ALA A 19 -0.83 9.97 6.10
CA ALA A 19 -0.93 10.32 7.51
C ALA A 19 -2.39 10.44 7.97
N GLY A 20 -3.28 10.96 7.11
CA GLY A 20 -4.72 11.03 7.35
C GLY A 20 -5.35 9.65 7.49
N ILE A 21 -5.13 8.76 6.51
CA ILE A 21 -5.64 7.38 6.53
C ILE A 21 -5.16 6.66 7.80
N LEU A 22 -3.86 6.75 8.10
CA LEU A 22 -3.31 6.13 9.30
C LEU A 22 -3.89 6.74 10.58
N SER A 23 -4.08 8.06 10.65
CA SER A 23 -4.70 8.70 11.82
C SER A 23 -6.16 8.30 12.02
N GLU A 24 -6.91 8.03 10.95
CA GLU A 24 -8.31 7.59 11.03
C GLU A 24 -8.45 6.10 11.38
N GLN A 25 -7.56 5.26 10.84
CA GLN A 25 -7.66 3.80 10.95
C GLN A 25 -6.96 3.24 12.20
N LEU A 26 -6.03 4.01 12.76
CA LEU A 26 -5.28 3.63 13.95
C LEU A 26 -5.83 4.35 15.18
N PRO A 27 -5.70 3.79 16.39
CA PRO A 27 -6.27 4.39 17.59
C PRO A 27 -5.77 5.83 17.78
N ALA A 28 -6.71 6.76 17.97
CA ALA A 28 -6.45 8.20 18.11
C ALA A 28 -5.70 8.57 19.39
N ASP A 29 -5.62 7.65 20.36
CA ASP A 29 -4.94 7.86 21.65
C ASP A 29 -3.41 7.97 21.51
N GLU A 30 -2.86 7.66 20.34
CA GLU A 30 -1.41 7.63 20.12
C GLU A 30 -0.84 8.88 19.42
N GLY A 31 -1.56 10.00 19.47
CA GLY A 31 -1.03 11.29 19.02
C GLY A 31 -0.90 11.46 17.49
N ALA A 32 -0.12 12.46 17.07
CA ALA A 32 -0.01 12.85 15.67
C ALA A 32 0.83 11.85 14.87
N VAL A 33 0.36 11.49 13.67
CA VAL A 33 1.08 10.63 12.73
C VAL A 33 1.93 11.47 11.79
N THR A 34 3.21 11.12 11.66
CA THR A 34 4.12 11.68 10.65
C THR A 34 4.46 10.59 9.65
N VAL A 35 4.32 10.85 8.36
CA VAL A 35 4.66 9.92 7.27
C VAL A 35 5.70 10.56 6.37
N THR A 36 6.62 9.75 5.88
CA THR A 36 7.61 10.10 4.86
C THR A 36 7.63 9.00 3.82
N SER A 37 7.60 9.34 2.53
CA SER A 37 7.73 8.37 1.44
C SER A 37 9.07 8.45 0.73
N GLU A 38 9.56 7.30 0.29
CA GLU A 38 10.74 7.18 -0.55
C GLU A 38 10.43 6.28 -1.75
N SER A 39 10.63 6.83 -2.95
CA SER A 39 10.48 6.09 -4.19
C SER A 39 11.75 5.29 -4.48
N SER A 40 11.60 3.99 -4.74
CA SER A 40 12.66 3.11 -5.20
C SER A 40 12.27 2.47 -6.53
N SER A 41 13.09 2.69 -7.56
CA SER A 41 12.93 2.07 -8.88
C SER A 41 13.86 0.86 -9.00
N LEU A 42 13.56 -0.23 -8.30
CA LEU A 42 14.30 -1.49 -8.41
C LEU A 42 13.67 -2.35 -9.52
N GLY A 43 14.27 -2.35 -10.71
CA GLY A 43 14.03 -3.40 -11.71
C GLY A 43 12.74 -3.31 -12.52
N GLY A 44 12.25 -2.11 -12.86
CA GLY A 44 11.19 -1.92 -13.87
C GLY A 44 9.75 -1.88 -13.35
N GLY A 45 9.55 -2.14 -12.05
CA GLY A 45 8.35 -1.76 -11.31
C GLY A 45 8.66 -0.58 -10.38
N GLY A 46 7.70 0.32 -10.20
CA GLY A 46 7.82 1.37 -9.20
C GLY A 46 7.49 0.79 -7.82
N THR A 47 8.38 1.00 -6.85
CA THR A 47 8.11 0.71 -5.44
C THR A 47 8.15 2.02 -4.63
N CYS A 48 7.19 2.20 -3.73
CA CYS A 48 7.18 3.29 -2.76
C CYS A 48 7.24 2.72 -1.36
N THR A 49 8.24 3.13 -0.60
CA THR A 49 8.38 2.79 0.80
C THR A 49 7.89 3.97 1.63
N TYR A 50 6.98 3.72 2.56
CA TYR A 50 6.43 4.71 3.47
C TYR A 50 6.91 4.40 4.87
N SER A 51 7.68 5.30 5.45
CA SER A 51 8.09 5.26 6.85
C SER A 51 7.21 6.21 7.64
N TRP A 52 6.66 5.76 8.76
CA TRP A 52 5.79 6.58 9.59
C TRP A 52 6.01 6.38 11.07
N THR A 53 5.73 7.42 11.83
CA THR A 53 5.93 7.49 13.28
C THR A 53 4.74 8.15 13.94
N ARG A 54 4.64 7.97 15.26
CA ARG A 54 3.68 8.66 16.12
C ARG A 54 4.41 9.44 17.19
N ASP A 55 3.88 10.60 17.55
CA ASP A 55 4.48 11.46 18.59
C ASP A 55 4.53 10.77 19.96
N THR A 56 3.58 9.88 20.26
CA THR A 56 3.59 9.11 21.52
C THR A 56 4.55 7.93 21.51
N TRP A 57 5.07 7.56 20.33
CA TRP A 57 5.99 6.44 20.21
C TRP A 57 7.40 6.86 20.62
N GLY A 58 8.15 5.92 21.19
CA GLY A 58 9.54 6.14 21.54
C GLY A 58 10.40 6.42 20.31
N GLU A 59 11.51 7.13 20.49
CA GLU A 59 12.47 7.38 19.43
C GLU A 59 12.97 6.04 18.85
N GLY A 60 12.83 5.86 17.52
CA GLY A 60 13.18 4.62 16.83
C GLY A 60 12.06 3.56 16.77
N SER A 61 10.84 3.85 17.25
CA SER A 61 9.68 2.95 17.12
C SER A 61 8.91 3.11 15.82
N GLY A 62 9.46 3.81 14.81
CA GLY A 62 8.81 3.98 13.51
C GLY A 62 8.48 2.65 12.83
N LYS A 63 7.42 2.67 12.03
CA LYS A 63 7.01 1.56 11.18
C LYS A 63 7.22 1.90 9.73
N GLU A 64 7.33 0.87 8.91
CA GLU A 64 7.56 1.03 7.49
C GLU A 64 6.76 0.01 6.70
N PHE A 65 6.19 0.46 5.60
CA PHE A 65 5.42 -0.37 4.70
C PHE A 65 5.71 0.00 3.26
N THR A 66 5.36 -0.90 2.34
CA THR A 66 5.74 -0.75 0.95
C THR A 66 4.53 -0.93 0.05
N ILE A 67 4.37 -0.02 -0.90
CA ILE A 67 3.43 -0.11 -2.02
C ILE A 67 4.23 -0.37 -3.28
N THR A 68 3.95 -1.48 -3.95
CA THR A 68 4.56 -1.82 -5.24
C THR A 68 3.48 -1.85 -6.30
N LEU A 69 3.81 -1.28 -7.47
CA LEU A 69 2.97 -1.42 -8.66
C LEU A 69 3.56 -2.49 -9.56
N MET A 70 2.73 -3.47 -9.88
CA MET A 70 3.11 -4.64 -10.68
C MET A 70 2.07 -4.91 -11.77
N SER A 71 2.45 -5.70 -12.77
CA SER A 71 1.52 -6.11 -13.81
C SER A 71 0.62 -7.25 -13.31
N PRO A 72 -0.62 -7.39 -13.82
CA PRO A 72 -1.52 -8.49 -13.45
C PRO A 72 -0.92 -9.88 -13.75
N THR A 73 -0.01 -9.96 -14.72
CA THR A 73 0.73 -11.19 -15.04
C THR A 73 1.64 -11.62 -13.87
N ASP A 74 2.33 -10.67 -13.24
CA ASP A 74 3.17 -10.92 -12.06
C ASP A 74 2.34 -11.31 -10.83
N LEU A 75 1.13 -10.73 -10.69
CA LEU A 75 0.20 -11.07 -9.61
C LEU A 75 -0.16 -12.56 -9.62
N THR A 76 -0.31 -13.14 -10.81
CA THR A 76 -0.68 -14.55 -10.96
C THR A 76 0.37 -15.49 -10.35
N TYR A 77 1.65 -15.08 -10.38
CA TYR A 77 2.74 -15.83 -9.76
C TYR A 77 2.80 -15.63 -8.24
N SER A 78 2.69 -14.38 -7.77
CA SER A 78 2.76 -14.04 -6.34
C SER A 78 1.55 -14.57 -5.55
N ALA A 79 0.35 -14.42 -6.10
CA ALA A 79 -0.90 -14.85 -5.47
C ALA A 79 -1.16 -16.36 -5.60
N ALA A 80 -0.28 -17.12 -6.25
CA ALA A 80 -0.31 -18.59 -6.22
C ALA A 80 0.20 -19.15 -4.87
N ILE A 81 0.82 -18.29 -4.05
CA ILE A 81 1.47 -18.67 -2.79
C ILE A 81 0.57 -18.30 -1.61
N GLY A 82 -0.59 -18.96 -1.49
CA GLY A 82 -1.43 -18.84 -0.29
C GLY A 82 -2.94 -18.90 -0.54
N GLU A 83 -3.69 -18.88 0.57
CA GLU A 83 -5.15 -18.75 0.55
C GLU A 83 -5.53 -17.29 0.27
N ARG A 84 -6.35 -17.08 -0.76
CA ARG A 84 -6.82 -15.74 -1.14
C ARG A 84 -8.13 -15.46 -0.42
N THR A 85 -8.12 -14.43 0.41
CA THR A 85 -9.36 -13.90 0.99
C THR A 85 -9.77 -12.65 0.22
N PRO A 86 -10.94 -12.61 -0.44
CA PRO A 86 -11.36 -11.47 -1.23
C PRO A 86 -11.63 -10.24 -0.35
N ILE A 87 -11.32 -9.06 -0.88
CA ILE A 87 -11.62 -7.76 -0.29
C ILE A 87 -12.67 -7.10 -1.19
N GLU A 88 -13.89 -6.96 -0.70
CA GLU A 88 -14.97 -6.37 -1.50
C GLU A 88 -14.84 -4.85 -1.59
N GLY A 89 -15.19 -4.30 -2.74
CA GLY A 89 -15.25 -2.84 -2.96
C GLY A 89 -13.93 -2.16 -3.28
N VAL A 90 -12.86 -2.92 -3.53
CA VAL A 90 -11.53 -2.38 -3.87
C VAL A 90 -11.09 -2.84 -5.26
N GLY A 91 -10.90 -1.87 -6.16
CA GLY A 91 -10.51 -2.15 -7.55
C GLY A 91 -11.48 -3.07 -8.32
N ASP A 92 -10.99 -3.68 -9.39
CA ASP A 92 -11.70 -4.74 -10.12
C ASP A 92 -11.63 -6.08 -9.37
N GLU A 93 -10.50 -6.37 -8.74
CA GLU A 93 -10.27 -7.55 -7.93
C GLU A 93 -9.29 -7.21 -6.82
N ALA A 94 -9.66 -7.46 -5.56
CA ALA A 94 -8.75 -7.31 -4.44
C ALA A 94 -8.81 -8.51 -3.51
N PHE A 95 -7.68 -8.86 -2.92
CA PHE A 95 -7.56 -9.96 -1.98
C PHE A 95 -6.34 -9.81 -1.09
N VAL A 96 -6.34 -10.56 0.01
CA VAL A 96 -5.18 -10.71 0.91
C VAL A 96 -4.68 -12.15 0.86
N THR A 97 -3.35 -12.31 0.87
CA THR A 97 -2.65 -13.59 1.03
C THR A 97 -1.51 -13.42 2.02
N SER A 98 -1.50 -14.18 3.12
CA SER A 98 -0.36 -14.23 4.06
C SER A 98 0.25 -12.83 4.31
N GLU A 99 -0.56 -11.88 4.78
CA GLU A 99 -0.12 -10.52 5.16
C GLU A 99 0.21 -9.57 3.99
N ASN A 100 -0.01 -10.01 2.76
CA ASN A 100 0.15 -9.21 1.54
C ASN A 100 -1.21 -8.87 0.96
N TYR A 101 -1.44 -7.59 0.69
CA TYR A 101 -2.70 -7.08 0.16
C TYR A 101 -2.53 -6.71 -1.31
N PHE A 102 -3.44 -7.16 -2.14
CA PHE A 102 -3.41 -6.95 -3.58
C PHE A 102 -4.71 -6.32 -4.04
N ALA A 103 -4.62 -5.32 -4.90
CA ALA A 103 -5.76 -4.74 -5.60
C ALA A 103 -5.41 -4.51 -7.06
N ARG A 104 -6.17 -5.13 -7.95
CA ARG A 104 -6.08 -4.95 -9.39
C ARG A 104 -7.03 -3.85 -9.82
N VAL A 105 -6.51 -2.91 -10.61
CA VAL A 105 -7.27 -1.86 -11.30
C VAL A 105 -6.83 -1.85 -12.75
N GLY A 106 -7.67 -2.37 -13.63
CA GLY A 106 -7.38 -2.57 -15.05
C GLY A 106 -6.16 -3.46 -15.29
N ASP A 107 -5.09 -2.82 -15.77
CA ASP A 107 -3.80 -3.45 -16.13
C ASP A 107 -2.69 -3.18 -15.10
N VAL A 108 -3.03 -2.60 -13.95
CA VAL A 108 -2.09 -2.34 -12.84
C VAL A 108 -2.57 -3.07 -11.60
N VAL A 109 -1.62 -3.58 -10.82
CA VAL A 109 -1.88 -4.18 -9.51
C VAL A 109 -1.10 -3.42 -8.46
N VAL A 110 -1.83 -2.95 -7.45
CA VAL A 110 -1.28 -2.42 -6.20
C VAL A 110 -1.00 -3.58 -5.28
N HIS A 111 0.24 -3.69 -4.80
CA HIS A 111 0.67 -4.65 -3.80
C HIS A 111 1.17 -3.90 -2.57
N LEU A 112 0.48 -4.09 -1.45
CA LEU A 112 0.80 -3.50 -0.15
C LEU A 112 1.38 -4.57 0.79
N VAL A 113 2.51 -4.22 1.42
CA VAL A 113 3.27 -5.11 2.32
C VAL A 113 3.65 -4.37 3.61
N ASN A 114 3.68 -5.09 4.73
CA ASN A 114 4.23 -4.64 6.02
C ASN A 114 3.52 -3.48 6.75
N LEU A 115 2.34 -3.02 6.32
CA LEU A 115 1.62 -1.98 7.07
C LEU A 115 1.19 -2.45 8.47
N GLN A 116 0.72 -3.69 8.58
CA GLN A 116 0.43 -4.49 9.78
C GLN A 116 0.36 -3.75 11.15
N GLU A 117 -0.60 -2.84 11.27
CA GLU A 117 -1.18 -2.39 12.55
C GLU A 117 -2.57 -3.02 12.73
N THR A 118 -3.45 -2.82 11.75
CA THR A 118 -4.77 -3.45 11.66
C THR A 118 -5.08 -3.87 10.20
N PRO A 119 -5.96 -4.85 10.00
CA PRO A 119 -6.42 -5.21 8.66
C PRO A 119 -7.14 -4.04 7.98
N GLU A 120 -7.90 -3.26 8.76
CA GLU A 120 -8.67 -2.11 8.27
C GLU A 120 -7.76 -1.00 7.70
N ALA A 121 -6.65 -0.68 8.38
CA ALA A 121 -5.68 0.28 7.87
C ALA A 121 -5.10 -0.17 6.52
N SER A 122 -4.82 -1.46 6.39
CA SER A 122 -4.25 -2.04 5.17
C SER A 122 -5.24 -1.98 4.01
N VAL A 123 -6.50 -2.33 4.28
CA VAL A 123 -7.58 -2.20 3.30
C VAL A 123 -7.83 -0.74 2.92
N ALA A 124 -7.81 0.20 3.87
CA ALA A 124 -8.00 1.62 3.59
C ALA A 124 -6.90 2.20 2.71
N VAL A 125 -5.63 1.91 3.01
CA VAL A 125 -4.49 2.30 2.17
C VAL A 125 -4.59 1.68 0.79
N LEU A 126 -4.90 0.39 0.70
CA LEU A 126 -5.09 -0.31 -0.56
C LEU A 126 -6.22 0.31 -1.39
N THR A 127 -7.34 0.64 -0.75
CA THR A 127 -8.51 1.29 -1.37
C THR A 127 -8.14 2.67 -1.91
N ALA A 128 -7.44 3.47 -1.11
CA ALA A 128 -7.01 4.80 -1.49
C ALA A 128 -6.02 4.73 -2.67
N ALA A 129 -5.05 3.82 -2.65
CA ALA A 129 -4.09 3.63 -3.73
C ALA A 129 -4.78 3.15 -5.02
N ALA A 130 -5.67 2.16 -4.91
CA ALA A 130 -6.44 1.65 -6.03
C ALA A 130 -7.37 2.72 -6.65
N GLY A 131 -7.97 3.58 -5.83
CA GLY A 131 -8.83 4.68 -6.31
C GLY A 131 -8.10 5.79 -7.08
N LYS A 132 -6.77 5.78 -7.11
CA LYS A 132 -5.93 6.76 -7.82
C LYS A 132 -5.41 6.22 -9.17
N LEU A 133 -5.66 4.94 -9.45
CA LEU A 133 -5.39 4.27 -10.72
C LEU A 133 -6.61 4.32 -11.64
#